data_AF-A0A8T2VZY1-F1
#
_entry.id   AF-A0A8T2VZY1-F1
#
_cell.length_a   1.000
_cell.length_b   1.000
_cell.length_c   1.000
_cell.angle_alpha   90.00
_cell.angle_beta   90.00
_cell.angle_gamma   90.00
#
_symmetry.space_group_name_H-M   'P 1'
#
loop_
_entity.id
_entity.type
_entity.pdbx_description
1 polymer ?
#
loop_
_entity_poly.entity_id
_entity_poly.type
_entity_poly.pdbx_seq_one_letter_code
_entity_poly.pdbx_strand_id
1 'polypeptide(L)'
;MGFLGKKTKEQASDSKVTEPRKYNYQQFLADGGQQPSPAAINTASMYSERSASSALRISELESNKNAAARMSSPSRKRSKMCSPGRIWMYILTALQIGVAVGVIIVVAVGLNKTEDVPVAEGQPPVSTSVCLATTRSANLCTYAYWAAGISIFVSIVIAIMNMCCPGRRHAFCLSIEALLALLGFCWWAAAGISEIIFGKEADDANLDGGTYRTVLWILCFVNAGLFALSFFTSAVGCCAACCGMVDDDDAQP
;
A
#
# COMPACT_ATOMS: atom_id res chain seq x y z
N MET A 1 -9.94 28.20 -11.78
CA MET A 1 -9.62 29.03 -10.59
C MET A 1 -8.74 28.20 -9.65
N GLY A 2 -7.57 28.74 -9.29
CA GLY A 2 -6.67 28.27 -8.21
C GLY A 2 -5.80 27.05 -8.54
N PHE A 3 -4.51 26.95 -8.24
CA PHE A 3 -3.53 27.87 -7.64
C PHE A 3 -2.15 27.36 -8.11
N LEU A 4 -1.45 28.13 -8.95
CA LEU A 4 -0.08 27.84 -9.37
C LEU A 4 0.89 28.29 -8.27
N GLY A 5 1.38 27.33 -7.48
CA GLY A 5 2.41 27.57 -6.46
C GLY A 5 3.76 27.93 -7.09
N LYS A 6 4.07 29.23 -7.15
CA LYS A 6 5.41 29.73 -7.47
C LYS A 6 6.37 29.36 -6.35
N LYS A 7 7.36 28.51 -6.64
CA LYS A 7 8.52 28.28 -5.77
C LYS A 7 9.43 29.51 -5.83
N THR A 8 9.47 30.26 -4.74
CA THR A 8 10.40 31.35 -4.50
C THR A 8 11.82 30.76 -4.41
N LYS A 9 12.71 31.21 -5.30
CA LYS A 9 14.14 30.93 -5.22
C LYS A 9 14.70 31.76 -4.07
N GLU A 10 15.04 31.09 -2.98
CA GLU A 10 15.81 31.66 -1.88
C GLU A 10 17.24 31.91 -2.40
N GLN A 11 17.56 33.18 -2.64
CA GLN A 11 18.92 33.59 -3.00
C GLN A 11 19.80 33.43 -1.76
N ALA A 12 20.73 32.49 -1.82
CA ALA A 12 21.82 32.37 -0.86
C ALA A 12 22.63 33.67 -0.89
N SER A 13 22.50 34.45 0.18
CA SER A 13 23.30 35.65 0.43
C SER A 13 24.73 35.20 0.69
N ASP A 14 25.63 35.48 -0.25
CA ASP A 14 27.09 35.34 -0.10
C ASP A 14 27.56 36.18 1.09
N SER A 15 27.63 35.56 2.27
CA SER A 15 28.31 36.12 3.43
C SER A 15 29.80 36.10 3.13
N LYS A 16 30.34 37.21 2.62
CA LYS A 16 31.78 37.43 2.48
C LYS A 16 32.44 37.14 3.82
N VAL A 17 33.16 36.01 3.88
CA VAL A 17 34.04 35.64 4.98
C VAL A 17 35.04 36.78 5.13
N THR A 18 34.83 37.61 6.14
CA THR A 18 35.74 38.70 6.46
C THR A 18 36.90 38.05 7.17
N GLU A 19 38.05 37.89 6.48
CA GLU A 19 39.23 37.30 7.09
C GLU A 19 39.56 38.06 8.39
N PRO A 20 39.77 37.36 9.51
CA PRO A 20 40.09 38.01 10.78
C PRO A 20 41.41 38.77 10.60
N ARG A 21 41.35 40.11 10.69
CA ARG A 21 42.54 40.95 10.75
C ARG A 21 43.42 40.47 11.91
N LYS A 22 44.57 39.89 11.58
CA LYS A 22 45.60 39.53 12.57
C LYS A 22 46.10 40.84 13.21
N TYR A 23 45.65 41.11 14.44
CA TYR A 23 46.19 42.21 15.23
C TYR A 23 47.65 41.88 15.57
N ASN A 24 48.58 42.62 14.97
CA ASN A 24 50.00 42.45 15.23
C ASN A 24 50.37 43.15 16.54
N TYR A 25 50.24 42.43 17.65
CA TYR A 25 50.49 42.95 19.01
C TYR A 25 51.90 43.53 19.17
N GLN A 26 52.88 43.07 18.38
CA GLN A 26 54.25 43.61 18.41
C GLN A 26 54.32 45.06 17.95
N GLN A 27 53.45 45.47 17.02
CA GLN A 27 53.43 46.83 16.49
C GLN A 27 52.89 47.84 17.52
N PHE A 28 51.95 47.42 18.37
CA PHE A 28 51.39 48.25 19.45
C PHE A 28 52.38 48.43 20.62
N LEU A 29 53.21 47.42 20.89
CA LEU A 29 54.26 47.49 21.91
C LEU A 29 55.42 48.41 21.51
N ALA A 30 55.67 48.56 20.21
CA ALA A 30 56.71 49.45 19.69
C ALA A 30 56.39 50.94 19.87
N ASP A 31 55.12 51.33 19.74
CA ASP A 31 54.68 52.74 19.86
C ASP A 31 54.46 53.20 21.31
N GLY A 32 54.31 52.27 22.27
CA GLY A 32 53.92 52.59 23.65
C GLY A 32 55.07 52.81 24.65
N GLY A 33 56.33 52.51 24.29
CA GLY A 33 57.52 52.73 25.15
C GLY A 33 57.57 52.00 26.49
N GLN A 34 56.51 51.29 26.89
CA GLN A 34 56.40 50.53 28.14
C GLN A 34 56.58 49.04 27.88
N GLN A 35 57.59 48.44 28.54
CA GLN A 35 57.76 46.99 28.52
C GLN A 35 56.59 46.31 29.23
N PRO A 36 55.88 45.38 28.58
CA PRO A 36 54.76 44.66 29.19
C PRO A 36 55.27 43.76 30.31
N SER A 37 54.50 43.64 31.40
CA SER A 37 54.87 42.75 32.50
C SER A 37 54.87 41.29 32.02
N PRO A 38 55.73 40.42 32.58
CA PRO A 38 55.77 39.00 32.24
C PRO A 38 54.42 38.29 32.38
N ALA A 39 53.58 38.75 33.32
CA ALA A 39 52.23 38.25 33.52
C ALA A 39 51.29 38.58 32.33
N ALA A 40 51.42 39.77 31.74
CA ALA A 40 50.63 40.16 30.57
C ALA A 40 51.00 39.33 29.33
N ILE A 41 52.29 39.02 29.15
CA ILE A 41 52.79 38.19 28.05
C ILE A 41 52.23 36.76 28.14
N ASN A 42 52.30 36.14 29.33
CA ASN A 42 51.77 34.78 29.54
C ASN A 42 50.26 34.69 29.37
N THR A 43 49.53 35.75 29.74
CA THR A 43 48.08 35.79 29.55
C THR A 43 47.73 35.91 28.07
N ALA A 44 48.43 36.78 27.33
CA ALA A 44 48.22 36.97 25.89
C ALA A 44 48.54 35.70 25.07
N SER A 45 49.60 34.97 25.42
CA SER A 45 49.93 33.70 24.74
C SER A 45 48.83 32.65 24.97
N MET A 46 48.32 32.52 26.19
CA MET A 46 47.21 31.60 26.51
C MET A 46 45.93 31.91 25.71
N TYR A 47 45.56 33.18 25.56
CA TYR A 47 44.40 33.56 24.75
C TYR A 47 44.62 33.29 23.26
N SER A 48 45.84 33.50 22.75
CA SER A 48 46.17 33.22 21.36
C SER A 48 46.04 31.73 21.02
N GLU A 49 46.53 30.84 21.88
CA GLU A 49 46.44 29.38 21.68
C GLU A 49 44.99 28.88 21.76
N ARG A 50 44.21 29.38 22.71
CA ARG A 50 42.78 29.03 22.82
C ARG A 50 41.99 29.49 21.59
N SER A 51 42.28 30.68 21.07
CA SER A 51 41.62 31.19 19.87
C SER A 51 41.95 30.34 18.63
N ALA A 52 43.22 29.94 18.46
CA ALA A 52 43.64 29.08 17.37
C ALA A 52 43.00 27.68 17.43
N SER A 53 42.88 27.10 18.63
CA SER A 53 42.23 25.80 18.84
C SER A 53 40.73 25.85 18.51
N SER A 54 40.03 26.95 18.84
CA SER A 54 38.61 27.10 18.51
C SER A 54 38.34 27.23 17.00
N ALA A 55 39.22 27.91 16.26
CA ALA A 55 39.10 28.06 14.81
C ALA A 55 39.22 26.72 14.07
N LEU A 56 40.13 25.84 14.52
CA LEU A 56 40.31 24.50 13.94
C LEU A 56 39.04 23.65 14.08
N ARG A 57 38.40 23.63 15.27
CA ARG A 57 37.17 22.86 15.50
C ARG A 57 36.00 23.30 14.64
N ILE A 58 35.87 24.60 14.38
CA ILE A 58 34.81 25.14 13.52
C ILE A 58 35.01 24.67 12.07
N SER A 59 36.26 24.68 11.59
CA SER A 59 36.58 24.21 10.23
C SER A 59 36.33 22.71 10.04
N GLU A 60 36.59 21.88 11.06
CA GLU A 60 36.27 20.45 11.03
C GLU A 60 34.76 20.19 11.02
N LEU A 61 33.99 20.97 11.81
CA LEU A 61 32.53 20.88 11.82
C LEU A 61 31.92 21.25 10.46
N GLU A 62 32.41 22.30 9.80
CA GLU A 62 31.95 22.69 8.47
C GLU A 62 32.35 21.67 7.40
N SER A 63 33.57 21.14 7.47
CA SER A 63 34.03 20.06 6.59
C SER A 63 33.14 18.82 6.70
N ASN A 64 32.84 18.40 7.94
CA ASN A 64 31.97 17.25 8.21
C ASN A 64 30.53 17.51 7.75
N LYS A 65 30.01 18.73 7.92
CA LYS A 65 28.67 19.11 7.45
C LYS A 65 28.58 19.08 5.93
N ASN A 66 29.63 19.51 5.23
CA ASN A 66 29.71 19.46 3.77
C ASN A 66 29.91 18.03 3.25
N ALA A 67 30.66 17.19 3.96
CA ALA A 67 30.78 15.76 3.66
C ALA A 67 29.42 15.03 3.84
N ALA A 68 28.70 15.31 4.92
CA ALA A 68 27.36 14.78 5.15
C ALA A 68 26.36 15.24 4.08
N ALA A 69 26.41 16.51 3.67
CA ALA A 69 25.58 17.03 2.59
C ALA A 69 25.90 16.38 1.22
N ARG A 70 27.17 16.06 0.95
CA ARG A 70 27.57 15.34 -0.28
C ARG A 70 27.17 13.85 -0.25
N MET A 71 27.10 13.23 0.92
CA MET A 71 26.53 11.89 1.07
C MET A 71 25.00 11.86 0.93
N SER A 72 24.31 12.99 1.12
CA SER A 72 22.89 13.15 0.72
C SER A 72 22.70 13.37 -0.79
N SER A 73 23.50 12.66 -1.60
CA SER A 73 23.41 12.65 -3.06
C SER A 73 21.96 12.45 -3.51
N PRO A 74 21.47 13.27 -4.46
CA PRO A 74 20.05 13.41 -4.75
C PRO A 74 19.49 12.07 -5.18
N SER A 75 18.45 11.65 -4.46
CA SER A 75 17.52 10.58 -4.80
C SER A 75 17.50 10.36 -6.30
N ARG A 76 18.16 9.28 -6.76
CA ARG A 76 18.00 8.71 -8.10
C ARG A 76 16.50 8.81 -8.38
N LYS A 77 16.10 9.63 -9.36
CA LYS A 77 14.76 9.59 -9.95
C LYS A 77 14.63 8.19 -10.56
N ARG A 78 14.38 7.18 -9.73
CA ARG A 78 13.82 5.90 -10.16
C ARG A 78 12.51 6.31 -10.78
N SER A 79 12.51 6.36 -12.11
CA SER A 79 11.31 6.36 -12.93
C SER A 79 10.31 5.45 -12.23
N LYS A 80 9.14 6.01 -11.91
CA LYS A 80 7.97 5.26 -11.47
C LYS A 80 7.52 4.37 -12.63
N MET A 81 8.36 3.42 -13.06
CA MET A 81 7.89 2.34 -13.89
C MET A 81 6.92 1.59 -13.00
N CYS A 82 5.63 1.71 -13.32
CA CYS A 82 4.59 0.86 -12.76
C CYS A 82 5.09 -0.57 -12.89
N SER A 83 5.44 -1.19 -11.76
CA SER A 83 5.85 -2.58 -11.76
C SER A 83 4.73 -3.37 -12.44
N PRO A 84 5.02 -4.16 -13.48
CA PRO A 84 4.00 -4.88 -14.24
C PRO A 84 3.12 -5.77 -13.34
N GLY A 85 3.68 -6.26 -12.22
CA GLY A 85 2.92 -7.00 -11.21
C GLY A 85 1.76 -6.22 -10.58
N ARG A 86 1.90 -4.90 -10.41
CA ARG A 86 0.81 -4.07 -9.85
C ARG A 86 -0.36 -3.93 -10.82
N ILE A 87 -0.06 -3.73 -12.10
CA ILE A 87 -1.09 -3.64 -13.15
C ILE A 87 -1.87 -4.96 -13.21
N TRP A 88 -1.15 -6.08 -13.11
CA TRP A 88 -1.77 -7.40 -13.08
C TRP A 88 -2.71 -7.60 -11.89
N MET A 89 -2.32 -7.17 -10.68
CA MET A 89 -3.19 -7.23 -9.50
C MET A 89 -4.45 -6.37 -9.64
N TYR A 90 -4.36 -5.18 -10.27
CA TYR A 90 -5.55 -4.37 -10.56
C TYR A 90 -6.49 -5.03 -11.57
N ILE A 91 -5.95 -5.73 -12.56
CA ILE A 91 -6.77 -6.50 -13.52
C ILE A 91 -7.48 -7.65 -12.79
N LEU A 92 -6.77 -8.40 -11.96
CA LEU A 92 -7.35 -9.51 -11.19
C LEU A 92 -8.46 -9.04 -10.24
N THR A 93 -8.23 -7.95 -9.51
CA THR A 93 -9.25 -7.38 -8.60
C THR A 93 -10.47 -6.85 -9.35
N ALA A 94 -10.28 -6.20 -10.51
CA ALA A 94 -11.39 -5.77 -11.36
C ALA A 94 -12.21 -6.95 -11.88
N LEU A 95 -11.54 -8.04 -12.30
CA LEU A 95 -12.21 -9.28 -12.73
C LEU A 95 -12.99 -9.94 -11.58
N GLN A 96 -12.41 -10.02 -10.38
CA GLN A 96 -13.11 -10.56 -9.19
C GLN A 96 -14.40 -9.79 -8.89
N ILE A 97 -14.33 -8.46 -8.92
CA ILE A 97 -15.51 -7.60 -8.73
C ILE A 97 -16.52 -7.83 -9.85
N GLY A 98 -16.07 -7.88 -11.11
CA GLY A 98 -16.94 -8.15 -12.26
C GLY A 98 -17.67 -9.49 -12.15
N VAL A 99 -16.97 -10.55 -11.76
CA VAL A 99 -17.56 -11.88 -11.56
C VAL A 99 -18.53 -11.87 -10.37
N ALA A 100 -18.19 -11.23 -9.25
CA ALA A 100 -19.08 -11.12 -8.11
C ALA A 100 -20.38 -10.34 -8.44
N VAL A 101 -20.27 -9.26 -9.23
CA VAL A 101 -21.44 -8.54 -9.76
C VAL A 101 -22.23 -9.44 -10.71
N GLY A 102 -21.56 -10.24 -11.55
CA GLY A 102 -22.20 -11.25 -12.39
C GLY A 102 -23.03 -12.25 -11.59
N VAL A 103 -22.50 -12.74 -10.46
CA VAL A 103 -23.24 -13.61 -9.53
C VAL A 103 -24.50 -12.91 -9.00
N ILE A 104 -24.39 -11.65 -8.56
CA ILE A 104 -25.56 -10.86 -8.10
C ILE A 104 -26.62 -10.77 -9.19
N ILE A 105 -26.22 -10.50 -10.43
CA ILE A 105 -27.13 -10.39 -11.58
C ILE A 105 -27.80 -11.72 -11.89
N VAL A 106 -27.03 -12.82 -11.95
CA VAL A 106 -27.56 -14.17 -12.23
C VAL A 106 -28.56 -14.58 -11.16
N VAL A 107 -28.25 -14.32 -9.88
CA VAL A 107 -29.17 -14.61 -8.78
C VAL A 107 -30.41 -13.73 -8.86
N ALA A 108 -30.27 -12.42 -9.05
CA ALA A 108 -31.40 -11.48 -9.07
C ALA A 108 -32.35 -11.68 -10.25
N VAL A 109 -31.83 -11.98 -11.44
CA VAL A 109 -32.63 -12.07 -12.67
C VAL A 109 -33.06 -13.50 -12.97
N GLY A 110 -32.17 -14.46 -12.72
CA GLY A 110 -32.34 -15.85 -13.14
C GLY A 110 -32.94 -16.77 -12.08
N LEU A 111 -32.63 -16.55 -10.80
CA LEU A 111 -32.95 -17.49 -9.72
C LEU A 111 -33.90 -16.94 -8.66
N ASN A 112 -33.96 -15.62 -8.50
CA ASN A 112 -34.90 -14.98 -7.58
C ASN A 112 -36.21 -14.70 -8.32
N LYS A 113 -37.27 -15.44 -7.99
CA LYS A 113 -38.61 -15.24 -8.53
C LYS A 113 -39.54 -14.82 -7.41
N THR A 114 -40.39 -13.84 -7.68
CA THR A 114 -41.50 -13.49 -6.79
C THR A 114 -42.71 -14.30 -7.20
N GLU A 115 -43.18 -15.16 -6.31
CA GLU A 115 -44.43 -15.89 -6.49
C GLU A 115 -45.50 -15.30 -5.58
N ASP A 116 -46.66 -15.00 -6.15
CA ASP A 116 -47.83 -14.57 -5.40
C ASP A 116 -48.48 -15.81 -4.80
N VAL A 117 -48.35 -15.97 -3.48
CA VAL A 117 -48.99 -17.09 -2.78
C VAL A 117 -50.46 -16.72 -2.59
N PRO A 118 -51.41 -17.52 -3.11
CA PRO A 118 -52.81 -17.29 -2.87
C PRO A 118 -53.08 -17.51 -1.38
N VAL A 119 -53.34 -16.41 -0.67
CA VAL A 119 -53.81 -16.46 0.71
C VAL A 119 -55.32 -16.74 0.66
N ALA A 120 -55.85 -17.41 1.70
CA ALA A 120 -57.25 -17.83 1.78
C ALA A 120 -58.24 -16.73 1.33
N GLU A 121 -59.37 -17.16 0.76
CA GLU A 121 -60.40 -16.31 0.13
C GLU A 121 -60.65 -15.01 0.91
N GLY A 122 -60.31 -13.87 0.30
CA GLY A 122 -60.54 -12.53 0.86
C GLY A 122 -59.30 -11.77 1.36
N GLN A 123 -58.12 -12.37 1.38
CA GLN A 123 -56.87 -11.65 1.66
C GLN A 123 -56.11 -11.30 0.36
N PRO A 124 -55.44 -10.13 0.29
CA PRO A 124 -54.56 -9.82 -0.84
C PRO A 124 -53.42 -10.86 -0.89
N PRO A 125 -52.98 -11.27 -2.09
CA PRO A 125 -51.89 -12.21 -2.25
C PRO A 125 -50.64 -11.68 -1.54
N VAL A 126 -49.93 -12.55 -0.85
CA VAL A 126 -48.63 -12.23 -0.24
C VAL A 126 -47.56 -12.64 -1.25
N SER A 127 -46.88 -11.66 -1.82
CA SER A 127 -45.73 -11.93 -2.69
C SER A 127 -44.59 -12.49 -1.82
N THR A 128 -44.21 -13.74 -2.07
CA THR A 128 -43.06 -14.37 -1.43
C THR A 128 -41.93 -14.52 -2.45
N SER A 129 -40.71 -14.16 -2.05
CA SER A 129 -39.52 -14.39 -2.88
C SER A 129 -39.09 -15.84 -2.74
N VAL A 130 -39.17 -16.60 -3.83
CA VAL A 130 -38.72 -17.98 -3.94
C VAL A 130 -37.36 -18.00 -4.64
N CYS A 131 -36.42 -18.72 -4.05
CA CYS A 131 -35.10 -18.93 -4.61
C CYS A 131 -35.05 -20.25 -5.37
N LEU A 132 -34.97 -20.21 -6.71
CA LEU A 132 -34.91 -21.39 -7.57
C LEU A 132 -33.55 -22.11 -7.53
N ALA A 133 -32.60 -21.67 -6.70
CA ALA A 133 -31.32 -22.35 -6.52
C ALA A 133 -31.42 -23.62 -5.65
N THR A 134 -32.53 -23.81 -4.93
CA THR A 134 -32.71 -24.96 -4.04
C THR A 134 -34.20 -25.29 -3.86
N THR A 135 -34.49 -26.54 -3.53
CA THR A 135 -35.84 -27.01 -3.16
C THR A 135 -36.21 -26.67 -1.71
N ARG A 136 -35.25 -26.20 -0.90
CA ARG A 136 -35.48 -25.82 0.51
C ARG A 136 -35.63 -24.31 0.66
N SER A 137 -36.61 -23.89 1.46
CA SER A 137 -36.95 -22.48 1.63
C SER A 137 -35.78 -21.65 2.19
N ALA A 138 -35.21 -20.84 1.30
CA ALA A 138 -34.78 -19.46 1.56
C ALA A 138 -33.36 -19.11 2.07
N ASN A 139 -32.33 -19.95 1.94
CA ASN A 139 -30.96 -19.53 2.34
C ASN A 139 -29.89 -19.46 1.25
N LEU A 140 -30.05 -20.11 0.08
CA LEU A 140 -28.97 -20.12 -0.94
C LEU A 140 -28.82 -18.79 -1.68
N CYS A 141 -29.90 -18.19 -2.20
CA CYS A 141 -29.80 -16.90 -2.90
C CYS A 141 -29.27 -15.80 -1.98
N THR A 142 -29.74 -15.78 -0.72
CA THR A 142 -29.23 -14.88 0.32
C THR A 142 -27.74 -15.11 0.57
N TYR A 143 -27.32 -16.37 0.69
CA TYR A 143 -25.91 -16.73 0.83
C TYR A 143 -25.07 -16.26 -0.37
N ALA A 144 -25.56 -16.42 -1.60
CA ALA A 144 -24.87 -15.94 -2.80
C ALA A 144 -24.70 -14.42 -2.81
N TYR A 145 -25.72 -13.66 -2.36
CA TYR A 145 -25.58 -12.20 -2.18
C TYR A 145 -24.53 -11.84 -1.12
N TRP A 146 -24.51 -12.54 0.02
CA TRP A 146 -23.49 -12.32 1.05
C TRP A 146 -22.09 -12.65 0.54
N ALA A 147 -21.92 -13.80 -0.12
CA ALA A 147 -20.66 -14.23 -0.70
C ALA A 147 -20.14 -13.21 -1.73
N ALA A 148 -21.01 -12.74 -2.63
CA ALA A 148 -20.65 -11.71 -3.61
C ALA A 148 -20.31 -10.37 -2.95
N GLY A 149 -21.13 -9.91 -2.00
CA GLY A 149 -20.92 -8.63 -1.30
C GLY A 149 -19.61 -8.60 -0.49
N ILE A 150 -19.34 -9.66 0.28
CA ILE A 150 -18.08 -9.81 1.03
C ILE A 150 -16.91 -9.87 0.05
N SER A 151 -17.03 -10.59 -1.06
CA SER A 151 -15.98 -10.69 -2.06
C SER A 151 -15.65 -9.33 -2.70
N ILE A 152 -16.66 -8.51 -3.04
CA ILE A 152 -16.45 -7.15 -3.57
C ILE A 152 -15.70 -6.31 -2.54
N PHE A 153 -16.10 -6.37 -1.27
CA PHE A 153 -15.43 -5.65 -0.20
C PHE A 153 -13.96 -6.08 -0.05
N VAL A 154 -13.68 -7.39 -0.03
CA VAL A 154 -12.32 -7.93 0.06
C VAL A 154 -11.48 -7.50 -1.15
N SER A 155 -12.01 -7.56 -2.37
CA SER A 155 -11.28 -7.10 -3.56
C SER A 155 -10.97 -5.59 -3.52
N ILE A 156 -11.87 -4.76 -2.97
CA ILE A 156 -11.61 -3.33 -2.75
C ILE A 156 -10.51 -3.14 -1.71
N VAL A 157 -10.54 -3.89 -0.59
CA VAL A 157 -9.48 -3.83 0.42
C VAL A 157 -8.12 -4.20 -0.18
N ILE A 158 -8.04 -5.27 -0.98
CA ILE A 158 -6.81 -5.67 -1.68
C ILE A 158 -6.33 -4.55 -2.62
N ALA A 159 -7.23 -3.90 -3.35
CA ALA A 159 -6.89 -2.78 -4.23
C ALA A 159 -6.34 -1.57 -3.44
N ILE A 160 -6.94 -1.24 -2.29
CA ILE A 160 -6.46 -0.17 -1.40
C ILE A 160 -5.09 -0.51 -0.82
N MET A 161 -4.88 -1.74 -0.35
CA MET A 161 -3.58 -2.18 0.18
C MET A 161 -2.47 -2.05 -0.88
N ASN A 162 -2.77 -2.44 -2.11
CA ASN A 162 -1.87 -2.27 -3.25
C ASN A 162 -1.52 -0.78 -3.55
N MET A 163 -2.44 0.15 -3.30
CA MET A 163 -2.19 1.59 -3.44
C MET A 163 -1.40 2.16 -2.25
N CYS A 164 -1.73 1.75 -1.04
CA CYS A 164 -1.26 2.36 0.21
C CYS A 164 0.10 1.82 0.71
N CYS A 165 0.56 0.66 0.23
CA CYS A 165 1.81 0.05 0.69
C CYS A 165 2.98 0.07 -0.32
N PRO A 166 3.51 1.23 -0.75
CA PRO A 166 4.76 1.25 -1.51
C PRO A 166 6.01 1.05 -0.61
N GLY A 167 7.00 0.29 -1.09
CA GLY A 167 8.36 0.24 -0.49
C GLY A 167 8.59 -0.87 0.54
N ARG A 168 9.38 -0.63 1.60
CA ARG A 168 9.80 -1.67 2.59
C ARG A 168 8.64 -2.34 3.34
N ARG A 169 7.49 -1.68 3.48
CA ARG A 169 6.26 -2.27 4.09
C ARG A 169 5.50 -3.20 3.14
N HIS A 170 5.96 -3.35 1.89
CA HIS A 170 5.32 -4.15 0.86
C HIS A 170 5.28 -5.64 1.21
N ALA A 171 6.30 -6.19 1.90
CA ALA A 171 6.30 -7.61 2.28
C ALA A 171 5.13 -7.97 3.22
N PHE A 172 4.86 -7.12 4.21
CA PHE A 172 3.74 -7.32 5.13
C PHE A 172 2.38 -7.19 4.42
N CYS A 173 2.22 -6.18 3.56
CA CYS A 173 0.96 -6.01 2.83
C CYS A 173 0.73 -7.16 1.84
N LEU A 174 1.77 -7.65 1.16
CA LEU A 174 1.68 -8.85 0.31
C LEU A 174 1.29 -10.12 1.09
N SER A 175 1.77 -10.27 2.33
CA SER A 175 1.40 -11.41 3.17
C SER A 175 -0.09 -11.39 3.54
N ILE A 176 -0.61 -10.22 3.91
CA ILE A 176 -2.05 -10.05 4.17
C ILE A 176 -2.86 -10.25 2.89
N GLU A 177 -2.41 -9.70 1.76
CA GLU A 177 -3.07 -9.90 0.45
C GLU A 177 -3.12 -11.39 0.08
N ALA A 178 -2.03 -12.13 0.29
CA ALA A 178 -2.00 -13.57 0.09
C ALA A 178 -2.99 -14.31 1.01
N LEU A 179 -3.05 -13.96 2.30
CA LEU A 179 -3.99 -14.58 3.23
C LEU A 179 -5.45 -14.30 2.85
N LEU A 180 -5.78 -13.04 2.52
CA LEU A 180 -7.11 -12.68 2.05
C LEU A 180 -7.48 -13.40 0.74
N ALA A 181 -6.52 -13.51 -0.18
CA ALA A 181 -6.71 -14.23 -1.43
C ALA A 181 -6.92 -15.74 -1.21
N LEU A 182 -6.19 -16.36 -0.28
CA LEU A 182 -6.36 -17.76 0.08
C LEU A 182 -7.74 -18.01 0.71
N LEU A 183 -8.16 -17.16 1.65
CA LEU A 183 -9.49 -17.23 2.24
C LEU A 183 -10.59 -17.05 1.20
N GLY A 184 -10.42 -16.09 0.28
CA GLY A 184 -11.32 -15.90 -0.86
C GLY A 184 -11.40 -17.14 -1.75
N PHE A 185 -10.27 -17.78 -2.05
CA PHE A 185 -10.23 -19.03 -2.81
C PHE A 185 -11.01 -20.15 -2.10
N CYS A 186 -10.73 -20.41 -0.82
CA CYS A 186 -11.42 -21.44 -0.05
C CYS A 186 -12.93 -21.17 0.04
N TRP A 187 -13.31 -19.91 0.26
CA TRP A 187 -14.70 -19.48 0.35
C TRP A 187 -15.46 -19.74 -0.95
N TRP A 188 -14.91 -19.30 -2.09
CA TRP A 188 -15.57 -19.47 -3.39
C TRP A 188 -15.55 -20.91 -3.89
N ALA A 189 -14.53 -21.70 -3.54
CA ALA A 189 -14.52 -23.14 -3.80
C ALA A 189 -15.64 -23.85 -3.02
N ALA A 190 -15.81 -23.54 -1.73
CA ALA A 190 -16.91 -24.07 -0.92
C ALA A 190 -18.28 -23.64 -1.44
N ALA A 191 -18.42 -22.38 -1.87
CA ALA A 191 -19.64 -21.89 -2.51
C ALA A 191 -19.95 -22.66 -3.80
N GLY A 192 -18.96 -22.86 -4.70
CA GLY A 192 -19.14 -23.62 -5.93
C GLY A 192 -19.56 -25.07 -5.69
N ILE A 193 -18.95 -25.74 -4.71
CA ILE A 193 -19.34 -27.11 -4.32
C ILE A 193 -20.78 -27.14 -3.79
N SER A 194 -21.14 -26.17 -2.94
CA SER A 194 -22.50 -26.08 -2.37
C SER A 194 -23.54 -25.89 -3.49
N GLU A 195 -23.29 -24.98 -4.43
CA GLU A 195 -24.18 -24.75 -5.58
C GLU A 195 -24.32 -25.98 -6.48
N ILE A 196 -23.27 -26.79 -6.65
CA ILE A 196 -23.40 -28.06 -7.40
C ILE A 196 -24.33 -29.04 -6.68
N ILE A 197 -24.18 -29.19 -5.36
CA ILE A 197 -24.98 -30.15 -4.59
C ILE A 197 -26.45 -29.74 -4.60
N PHE A 198 -26.74 -28.49 -4.21
CA PHE A 198 -28.12 -28.00 -4.16
C PHE A 198 -28.72 -27.74 -5.54
N GLY A 199 -27.90 -27.36 -6.52
CA GLY A 199 -28.33 -27.17 -7.90
C GLY A 199 -28.79 -28.47 -8.53
N LYS A 200 -28.11 -29.59 -8.27
CA LYS A 200 -28.55 -30.92 -8.70
C LYS A 200 -29.87 -31.32 -8.06
N GLU A 201 -30.05 -31.11 -6.75
CA GLU A 201 -31.33 -31.38 -6.07
C GLU A 201 -32.49 -30.57 -6.70
N ALA A 202 -32.22 -29.33 -7.12
CA ALA A 202 -33.20 -28.48 -7.78
C ALA A 202 -33.47 -28.90 -9.23
N ASP A 203 -32.46 -29.35 -9.96
CA ASP A 203 -32.59 -29.89 -11.32
C ASP A 203 -33.37 -31.22 -11.30
N ASP A 204 -33.07 -32.12 -10.36
CA ASP A 204 -33.77 -33.40 -10.16
C ASP A 204 -35.25 -33.19 -9.77
N ALA A 205 -35.56 -32.07 -9.11
CA ALA A 205 -36.93 -31.66 -8.81
C ALA A 205 -37.64 -30.95 -9.98
N ASN A 206 -37.03 -30.85 -11.16
CA ASN A 206 -37.55 -30.15 -12.34
C ASN A 206 -37.94 -28.69 -12.06
N LEU A 207 -37.20 -28.00 -11.18
CA LEU A 207 -37.39 -26.57 -11.01
C LEU A 207 -36.90 -25.82 -12.25
N ASP A 208 -37.57 -24.74 -12.62
CA ASP A 208 -37.08 -23.87 -13.70
C ASP A 208 -35.72 -23.24 -13.35
N GLY A 209 -34.95 -22.88 -14.39
CA GLY A 209 -33.70 -22.13 -14.23
C GLY A 209 -32.39 -22.95 -14.18
N GLY A 210 -32.39 -24.20 -14.63
CA GLY A 210 -31.18 -25.05 -14.66
C GLY A 210 -29.96 -24.42 -15.36
N THR A 211 -30.18 -23.63 -16.43
CA THR A 211 -29.09 -22.87 -17.07
C THR A 211 -28.48 -21.82 -16.14
N TYR A 212 -29.30 -21.09 -15.37
CA TYR A 212 -28.81 -20.10 -14.42
C TYR A 212 -28.08 -20.74 -13.24
N ARG A 213 -28.57 -21.89 -12.74
CA ARG A 213 -27.85 -22.70 -11.74
C ARG A 213 -26.49 -23.13 -12.25
N THR A 214 -26.42 -23.56 -13.51
CA THR A 214 -25.16 -23.96 -14.15
C THR A 214 -24.18 -22.81 -14.26
N VAL A 215 -24.64 -21.66 -14.73
CA VAL A 215 -23.82 -20.44 -14.83
C VAL A 215 -23.34 -20.00 -13.44
N LEU A 216 -24.19 -20.10 -12.41
CA LEU A 216 -23.86 -19.69 -11.05
C LEU A 216 -22.67 -20.48 -10.50
N TRP A 217 -22.69 -21.83 -10.54
CA TRP A 217 -21.56 -22.60 -10.01
C TRP A 217 -20.29 -22.40 -10.84
N ILE A 218 -20.39 -22.22 -12.17
CA ILE A 218 -19.24 -21.87 -13.02
C ILE A 218 -18.62 -20.54 -12.56
N LEU A 219 -19.42 -19.50 -12.35
CA LEU A 219 -18.94 -18.20 -11.87
C LEU A 219 -18.27 -18.32 -10.50
N CYS A 220 -18.78 -19.18 -9.60
CA CYS A 220 -18.12 -19.46 -8.32
C CYS A 220 -16.71 -20.03 -8.50
N PHE A 221 -16.51 -21.03 -9.36
CA PHE A 221 -15.17 -21.57 -9.62
C PHE A 221 -14.26 -20.62 -10.38
N VAL A 222 -14.80 -19.82 -11.30
CA VAL A 222 -14.03 -18.75 -11.96
C VAL A 222 -13.51 -17.77 -10.91
N ASN A 223 -14.37 -17.34 -9.97
CA ASN A 223 -13.94 -16.42 -8.92
C ASN A 223 -12.93 -17.07 -7.96
N ALA A 224 -13.13 -18.35 -7.62
CA ALA A 224 -12.13 -19.11 -6.87
C ALA A 224 -10.77 -19.12 -7.59
N GLY A 225 -10.76 -19.40 -8.90
CA GLY A 225 -9.55 -19.35 -9.73
C GLY A 225 -8.88 -17.97 -9.72
N LEU A 226 -9.65 -16.89 -9.80
CA LEU A 226 -9.12 -15.53 -9.71
C LEU A 226 -8.47 -15.22 -8.35
N PHE A 227 -9.08 -15.71 -7.26
CA PHE A 227 -8.48 -15.60 -5.93
C PHE A 227 -7.23 -16.47 -5.79
N ALA A 228 -7.21 -17.68 -6.35
CA ALA A 228 -6.02 -18.52 -6.37
C ALA A 228 -4.85 -17.84 -7.13
N LEU A 229 -5.13 -17.25 -8.29
CA LEU A 229 -4.12 -16.49 -9.04
C LEU A 229 -3.61 -15.27 -8.26
N SER A 230 -4.49 -14.59 -7.53
CA SER A 230 -4.11 -13.46 -6.65
C SER A 230 -3.24 -13.93 -5.47
N PHE A 231 -3.52 -15.12 -4.94
CA PHE A 231 -2.68 -15.75 -3.91
C PHE A 231 -1.29 -16.07 -4.46
N PHE A 232 -1.19 -16.75 -5.61
CA PHE A 232 0.11 -17.11 -6.20
C PHE A 232 0.95 -15.88 -6.54
N THR A 233 0.35 -14.85 -7.11
CA THR A 233 1.05 -13.59 -7.44
C THR A 233 1.55 -12.87 -6.19
N SER A 234 0.74 -12.84 -5.12
CA SER A 234 1.13 -12.26 -3.83
C SER A 234 2.22 -13.09 -3.13
N ALA A 235 2.11 -14.43 -3.16
CA ALA A 235 3.07 -15.35 -2.56
C ALA A 235 4.44 -15.28 -3.25
N VAL A 236 4.47 -15.32 -4.58
CA VAL A 236 5.71 -15.15 -5.36
C VAL A 236 6.33 -13.77 -5.10
N GLY A 237 5.51 -12.72 -5.04
CA GLY A 237 5.97 -11.38 -4.67
C GLY A 237 6.56 -11.31 -3.26
N CYS A 238 5.98 -12.04 -2.31
CA CYS A 238 6.45 -12.09 -0.92
C CYS A 238 7.79 -12.83 -0.82
N CYS A 239 7.92 -13.98 -1.50
CA CYS A 239 9.18 -14.74 -1.55
C CYS A 239 10.31 -13.90 -2.16
N ALA A 240 10.05 -13.20 -3.26
CA ALA A 240 11.03 -12.31 -3.88
C ALA A 240 11.44 -11.15 -2.96
N ALA A 241 10.49 -10.58 -2.21
CA ALA A 241 10.77 -9.52 -1.25
C ALA A 241 11.60 -10.02 -0.05
N CYS A 242 11.32 -11.22 0.47
CA CYS A 242 12.08 -11.81 1.56
C CYS A 242 13.50 -12.19 1.14
N CYS A 243 13.68 -12.81 -0.03
CA CYS A 243 15.00 -13.18 -0.52
C CYS A 243 15.87 -11.95 -0.85
N GLY A 244 15.28 -10.89 -1.41
CA GLY A 244 16.01 -9.67 -1.72
C GLY A 244 16.43 -8.82 -0.50
N MET A 245 15.88 -9.07 0.69
CA MET A 245 16.32 -8.40 1.92
C MET A 245 17.61 -9.00 2.49
N VAL A 246 17.91 -10.26 2.18
CA VAL A 246 19.14 -10.94 2.67
C VAL A 246 20.38 -10.34 2.02
N ASP A 247 20.30 -9.91 0.75
CA ASP A 247 21.45 -9.34 0.03
C ASP A 247 21.80 -7.89 0.45
N ASP A 248 20.86 -7.14 1.06
CA ASP A 248 21.08 -5.74 1.45
C ASP A 248 21.73 -5.60 2.85
N ASP A 249 21.63 -6.60 3.74
CA ASP A 249 22.26 -6.57 5.07
C ASP A 249 23.77 -6.89 5.02
N ASP A 250 24.23 -7.64 4.01
CA ASP A 250 25.67 -7.90 3.80
C ASP A 250 26.42 -6.72 3.15
N ALA A 251 25.71 -5.65 2.77
CA ALA A 251 26.25 -4.45 2.13
C ALA A 251 26.47 -3.27 3.07
N GLN A 252 26.31 -3.44 4.40
CA GLN A 252 26.71 -2.44 5.38
C GLN A 252 28.15 -2.67 5.87
N PRO A 253 29.11 -1.78 5.57
CA PRO A 253 30.43 -1.77 6.20
C PRO A 253 30.37 -1.29 7.66
#